data_AF-A0A0F9DA71-F1
#
_entry.id   AF-A0A0F9DA71-F1
#
_cell.length_a   1.000
_cell.length_b   1.000
_cell.length_c   1.000
_cell.angle_alpha   90.00
_cell.angle_beta   90.00
_cell.angle_gamma   90.00
#
_symmetry.space_group_name_H-M   'P 1'
#
loop_
_entity.id
_entity.type
_entity.pdbx_description
1 polymer ?
#
loop_
_entity_poly.entity_id
_entity_poly.type
_entity_poly.pdbx_seq_one_letter_code
_entity_poly.pdbx_strand_id
1 'polypeptide(L)'
;MNLHEYQAKELFESYGVPIHEHVVVSSAPEAGPAAERLGSDTVIKAQVLAGGRGKAGGVKRAKTPAQAVEKAGEILALTIKDFPVEKVLVTPASDILQEYYIGFTLERTKREILLMMSKAGGVDI
;
A
#
# COMPACT_ATOMS: atom_id res chain seq x y z
N MET A 1 -1.66 -6.33 -17.82
CA MET A 1 -0.70 -5.35 -17.26
C MET A 1 -1.12 -5.09 -15.82
N ASN A 2 -0.17 -5.05 -14.88
CA ASN A 2 -0.44 -4.78 -13.47
C ASN A 2 0.09 -3.40 -13.08
N LEU A 3 -0.49 -2.80 -12.04
CA LEU A 3 -0.08 -1.51 -11.48
C LEU A 3 0.42 -1.69 -10.04
N HIS A 4 1.35 -0.84 -9.62
CA HIS A 4 1.68 -0.69 -8.21
C HIS A 4 0.56 0.00 -7.43
N GLU A 5 0.55 -0.14 -6.10
CA GLU A 5 -0.47 0.48 -5.23
C GLU A 5 -0.50 2.01 -5.40
N TYR A 6 0.67 2.66 -5.50
CA TYR A 6 0.72 4.12 -5.70
C TYR A 6 0.10 4.56 -7.03
N GLN A 7 0.34 3.82 -8.12
CA GLN A 7 -0.23 4.12 -9.43
C GLN A 7 -1.76 3.93 -9.45
N ALA A 8 -2.24 2.88 -8.76
CA ALA A 8 -3.67 2.67 -8.60
C ALA A 8 -4.32 3.79 -7.75
N LYS A 9 -3.63 4.27 -6.71
CA LYS A 9 -4.06 5.42 -5.91
C LYS A 9 -4.15 6.70 -6.74
N GLU A 10 -3.11 7.03 -7.53
CA GLU A 10 -3.13 8.19 -8.44
C GLU A 10 -4.31 8.12 -9.42
N LEU A 11 -4.61 6.93 -9.96
CA LEU A 11 -5.78 6.72 -10.80
C LEU A 11 -7.07 6.94 -10.01
N PHE A 12 -7.21 6.36 -8.83
CA PHE A 12 -8.38 6.55 -7.96
C PHE A 12 -8.63 8.03 -7.64
N GLU A 13 -7.59 8.78 -7.30
CA GLU A 13 -7.68 10.21 -7.04
C GLU A 13 -8.17 10.98 -8.28
N SER A 14 -7.66 10.66 -9.47
CA SER A 14 -8.09 11.29 -10.73
C SER A 14 -9.58 11.09 -11.05
N TYR A 15 -10.21 10.06 -10.46
CA TYR A 15 -11.64 9.77 -10.58
C TYR A 15 -12.44 10.14 -9.31
N GLY A 16 -11.83 10.82 -8.33
CA GLY A 16 -12.50 11.26 -7.10
C GLY A 16 -12.78 10.15 -6.09
N VAL A 17 -12.15 8.98 -6.23
CA VAL A 17 -12.22 7.93 -5.21
C VAL A 17 -11.33 8.35 -4.03
N PRO A 18 -11.87 8.41 -2.80
CA PRO A 18 -11.12 8.90 -1.65
C PRO A 18 -9.93 7.97 -1.35
N ILE A 19 -8.74 8.55 -1.29
CA ILE A 19 -7.51 7.87 -0.90
C ILE A 19 -6.85 8.62 0.25
N HIS A 20 -6.02 7.92 1.02
CA HIS A 20 -5.08 8.58 1.92
C HIS A 20 -3.97 9.24 1.10
N GLU A 21 -3.58 10.45 1.51
CA GLU A 21 -2.37 11.11 1.02
C GLU A 21 -1.16 10.17 1.19
N HIS A 22 -0.23 10.23 0.27
CA HIS A 22 0.94 9.37 0.30
C HIS A 22 2.15 10.02 -0.38
N VAL A 23 3.33 9.48 -0.10
CA VAL A 23 4.59 9.81 -0.78
C VAL A 23 5.27 8.52 -1.18
N VAL A 24 5.78 8.45 -2.40
CA VAL A 24 6.64 7.35 -2.85
C VAL A 24 8.09 7.79 -2.72
N VAL A 25 8.89 6.96 -2.07
CA VAL A 25 10.33 7.21 -1.89
C VAL A 25 11.13 6.00 -2.38
N SER A 26 12.35 6.27 -2.86
CA SER A 26 13.26 5.23 -3.39
C SER A 26 14.50 5.04 -2.51
N SER A 27 14.63 5.84 -1.45
CA SER A 27 15.71 5.70 -0.46
C SER A 27 15.17 5.83 0.96
N ALA A 28 15.84 5.18 1.92
CA ALA A 28 15.44 5.24 3.33
C ALA A 28 15.45 6.68 3.91
N PRO A 29 16.46 7.54 3.63
CA PRO A 29 16.49 8.90 4.18
C PRO A 29 15.30 9.78 3.76
N GLU A 30 14.74 9.54 2.56
CA GLU A 30 13.55 10.28 2.08
C GLU A 30 12.28 9.97 2.90
N ALA A 31 12.22 8.82 3.58
CA ALA A 31 11.03 8.40 4.32
C ALA A 31 10.75 9.26 5.57
N GLY A 32 11.79 9.85 6.18
CA GLY A 32 11.65 10.72 7.34
C GLY A 32 10.88 12.00 7.04
N PRO A 33 11.36 12.86 6.12
CA PRO A 33 10.64 14.06 5.68
C PRO A 33 9.24 13.75 5.13
N ALA A 34 9.09 12.63 4.41
CA ALA A 34 7.78 12.17 3.95
C ALA A 34 6.83 11.88 5.12
N ALA A 35 7.30 11.18 6.16
CA ALA A 35 6.48 10.87 7.33
C ALA A 35 6.13 12.12 8.15
N GLU A 36 7.07 13.05 8.30
CA GLU A 36 6.81 14.33 8.97
C GLU A 36 5.69 15.12 8.28
N ARG A 37 5.74 15.23 6.95
CA ARG A 37 4.69 15.87 6.14
C ARG A 37 3.32 15.20 6.29
N LEU A 38 3.30 13.91 6.58
CA LEU A 38 2.09 13.09 6.68
C LEU A 38 1.59 12.88 8.12
N GLY A 39 2.13 13.60 9.11
CA GLY A 39 1.66 13.56 10.50
C GLY A 39 2.43 12.61 11.42
N SER A 40 3.65 12.20 11.05
CA SER A 40 4.59 11.33 11.79
C SER A 40 4.19 9.87 11.96
N ASP A 41 2.95 9.57 12.40
CA ASP A 41 2.45 8.20 12.51
C ASP A 41 2.00 7.69 11.12
N THR A 42 2.81 6.81 10.55
CA THR A 42 2.72 6.39 9.16
C THR A 42 2.84 4.88 8.99
N VAL A 43 2.43 4.38 7.84
CA VAL A 43 2.66 3.02 7.38
C VAL A 43 3.57 3.06 6.16
N ILE A 44 4.65 2.30 6.20
CA ILE A 44 5.62 2.14 5.11
C ILE A 44 5.30 0.83 4.39
N LYS A 45 5.05 0.90 3.07
CA LYS A 45 4.59 -0.23 2.27
C LYS A 45 5.47 -0.47 1.05
N ALA A 46 6.02 -1.67 0.92
CA ALA A 46 6.72 -2.14 -0.26
C ALA A 46 5.85 -2.00 -1.52
N GLN A 47 6.43 -1.45 -2.59
CA GLN A 47 5.80 -1.38 -3.90
C GLN A 47 6.33 -2.50 -4.80
N VAL A 48 5.63 -3.63 -4.81
CA VAL A 48 5.92 -4.79 -5.65
C VAL A 48 4.65 -5.34 -6.28
N LEU A 49 4.76 -5.96 -7.46
CA LEU A 49 3.62 -6.57 -8.17
C LEU A 49 3.30 -7.98 -7.65
N ALA A 50 3.26 -8.12 -6.33
CA ALA A 50 2.97 -9.36 -5.62
C ALA A 50 2.11 -9.13 -4.37
N GLY A 51 1.15 -10.03 -4.13
CA GLY A 51 0.41 -10.12 -2.88
C GLY A 51 1.25 -10.70 -1.73
N GLY A 52 0.75 -10.60 -0.49
CA GLY A 52 1.40 -11.18 0.70
C GLY A 52 2.46 -10.28 1.37
N ARG A 53 2.55 -9.01 0.98
CA ARG A 53 3.55 -8.04 1.48
C ARG A 53 3.59 -7.95 3.00
N GLY A 54 2.44 -7.93 3.67
CA GLY A 54 2.37 -7.87 5.14
C GLY A 54 3.03 -9.08 5.81
N LYS A 55 2.73 -10.29 5.35
CA LYS A 55 3.35 -11.54 5.86
C LYS A 55 4.85 -11.59 5.59
N ALA A 56 5.31 -10.97 4.50
CA ALA A 56 6.72 -10.88 4.14
C ALA A 56 7.48 -9.73 4.84
N GLY A 57 6.85 -8.97 5.74
CA GLY A 57 7.48 -7.83 6.41
C GLY A 57 7.60 -6.57 5.56
N GLY A 58 6.98 -6.54 4.38
CA GLY A 58 6.94 -5.40 3.47
C GLY A 58 5.91 -4.33 3.82
N VAL A 59 5.24 -4.43 4.98
CA VAL A 59 4.30 -3.41 5.50
C VAL A 59 4.59 -3.21 6.98
N LYS A 60 5.01 -2.01 7.38
CA LYS A 60 5.38 -1.70 8.77
C LYS A 60 4.83 -0.34 9.19
N ARG A 61 4.33 -0.23 10.42
CA ARG A 61 3.93 1.05 11.03
C ARG A 61 5.15 1.71 11.67
N ALA A 62 5.30 3.01 11.46
CA ALA A 62 6.33 3.87 12.03
C ALA A 62 5.65 5.04 12.74
N LYS A 63 5.88 5.20 14.04
CA LYS A 63 5.23 6.24 14.86
C LYS A 63 5.97 7.59 14.83
N THR A 64 7.17 7.62 14.25
CA THR A 64 8.01 8.81 14.16
C THR A 64 8.76 8.86 12.82
N PRO A 65 9.21 10.04 12.37
CA PRO A 65 10.05 10.17 11.17
C PRO A 65 11.32 9.31 11.21
N ALA A 66 11.97 9.21 12.38
CA ALA A 66 13.16 8.36 12.54
C ALA A 66 12.83 6.86 12.34
N GLN A 67 11.70 6.40 12.89
CA GLN A 67 11.23 5.03 12.64
C GLN A 67 10.86 4.82 11.17
N ALA A 68 10.35 5.84 10.47
CA ALA A 68 10.03 5.74 9.05
C ALA A 68 11.28 5.47 8.21
N VAL A 69 12.40 6.14 8.52
CA VAL A 69 13.71 5.89 7.88
C VAL A 69 14.19 4.46 8.14
N GLU A 70 14.16 4.01 9.40
CA GLU A 70 14.54 2.65 9.79
C GLU A 70 13.71 1.59 9.03
N LYS A 71 12.38 1.72 9.07
CA LYS A 71 11.45 0.77 8.45
C LYS A 71 11.53 0.79 6.93
N ALA A 72 11.75 1.96 6.31
CA ALA A 72 12.00 2.04 4.88
C ALA A 72 13.28 1.31 4.49
N GLY A 73 14.38 1.47 5.24
CA GLY A 73 15.63 0.76 5.01
C GLY A 73 15.48 -0.76 5.11
N GLU A 74 14.80 -1.23 6.16
CA GLU A 74 14.47 -2.65 6.31
C GLU A 74 13.67 -3.19 5.12
N ILE A 75 12.68 -2.44 4.64
CA ILE A 75 11.79 -2.89 3.55
C ILE A 75 12.48 -2.84 2.18
N LEU A 76 13.27 -1.80 1.90
CA LEU A 76 14.01 -1.66 0.63
C LEU A 76 15.09 -2.75 0.46
N ALA A 77 15.57 -3.34 1.56
CA ALA A 77 16.49 -4.47 1.52
C ALA A 77 15.81 -5.82 1.21
N LEU A 78 14.47 -5.86 1.15
CA LEU A 78 13.74 -7.11 0.92
C LEU A 78 13.65 -7.46 -0.57
N THR A 79 13.55 -8.76 -0.80
CA THR A 79 12.97 -9.34 -2.02
C THR A 79 11.71 -10.07 -1.59
N ILE A 80 10.55 -9.69 -2.14
CA ILE A 80 9.25 -10.29 -1.80
C ILE A 80 8.83 -11.19 -2.95
N LYS A 81 8.84 -12.50 -2.69
CA LYS A 81 8.81 -13.54 -3.73
C LYS A 81 10.03 -13.37 -4.64
N ASP A 82 9.83 -12.97 -5.89
CA ASP A 82 10.90 -12.75 -6.88
C ASP A 82 11.06 -11.27 -7.26
N PHE A 83 10.43 -10.37 -6.49
CA PHE A 83 10.46 -8.93 -6.76
C PHE A 83 11.33 -8.19 -5.74
N PRO A 84 12.47 -7.61 -6.15
CA PRO A 84 13.22 -6.70 -5.29
C PRO A 84 12.38 -5.45 -5.01
N VAL A 85 12.47 -4.93 -3.77
CA VAL A 85 11.73 -3.73 -3.40
C VAL A 85 12.55 -2.48 -3.75
N GLU A 86 12.21 -1.83 -4.86
CA GLU A 86 12.91 -0.61 -5.31
C GLU A 86 12.32 0.68 -4.72
N LYS A 87 11.05 0.63 -4.30
CA LYS A 87 10.30 1.78 -3.79
C LYS A 87 9.41 1.40 -2.62
N VAL A 88 9.20 2.35 -1.72
CA VAL A 88 8.20 2.24 -0.66
C VAL A 88 7.23 3.41 -0.73
N LEU A 89 5.98 3.13 -0.35
CA LEU A 89 4.92 4.11 -0.18
C LEU A 89 4.79 4.43 1.30
N VAL A 90 4.92 5.71 1.64
CA VAL A 90 4.66 6.28 2.97
C VAL A 90 3.25 6.87 2.95
N THR A 91 2.42 6.49 3.92
CA THR A 91 1.03 6.97 4.04
C THR A 91 0.69 7.14 5.52
N PRO A 92 -0.21 8.06 5.92
CA PRO A 92 -0.66 8.15 7.31
C PRO A 92 -1.17 6.81 7.83
N ALA A 93 -0.94 6.53 9.10
CA ALA A 93 -1.62 5.44 9.78
C ALA A 93 -3.10 5.80 9.99
N SER A 94 -3.97 4.81 9.91
CA SER A 94 -5.40 4.98 10.11
C SER A 94 -5.85 4.15 11.31
N ASP A 95 -6.75 4.71 12.12
CA ASP A 95 -7.48 3.95 13.12
C ASP A 95 -8.65 3.24 12.45
N ILE A 96 -8.37 2.02 11.97
CA ILE A 96 -9.32 1.23 11.19
C ILE A 96 -10.38 0.64 12.12
N LEU A 97 -11.62 1.14 12.02
CA LEU A 97 -12.75 0.61 12.80
C LEU A 97 -13.27 -0.72 12.22
N GLN A 98 -13.36 -0.80 10.89
CA GLN A 98 -13.88 -1.96 10.17
C GLN A 98 -13.18 -2.09 8.82
N GLU A 99 -12.96 -3.32 8.37
CA GLU A 99 -12.39 -3.65 7.06
C GLU A 99 -13.43 -4.39 6.21
N TYR A 100 -13.50 -4.04 4.93
CA TYR A 100 -14.41 -4.63 3.96
C TYR A 100 -13.63 -5.03 2.72
N TYR A 101 -14.13 -6.03 2.00
CA TYR A 101 -13.64 -6.37 0.66
C TYR A 101 -14.58 -5.76 -0.39
N ILE A 102 -13.99 -5.13 -1.41
CA ILE A 102 -14.67 -4.71 -2.64
C ILE A 102 -13.78 -5.04 -3.84
N GLY A 103 -14.35 -5.61 -4.89
CA GLY A 103 -13.62 -5.95 -6.11
C GLY A 103 -14.52 -5.96 -7.33
N PHE A 104 -13.99 -5.50 -8.46
CA PHE A 104 -14.63 -5.61 -9.76
C PHE A 104 -13.82 -6.55 -10.64
N THR A 105 -14.50 -7.45 -11.36
CA THR A 105 -13.85 -8.34 -12.33
C THR A 105 -14.77 -8.62 -13.51
N LEU A 106 -14.23 -9.17 -14.60
CA LEU A 106 -15.03 -9.61 -15.74
C LEU A 106 -15.63 -10.99 -15.45
N GLU A 107 -16.95 -11.09 -15.38
CA GLU A 107 -17.63 -12.38 -15.50
C GLU A 107 -17.62 -12.76 -16.99
N ARG A 108 -16.87 -13.81 -17.32
CA ARG A 108 -16.59 -14.19 -18.72
C ARG A 108 -17.77 -14.86 -19.43
N THR A 109 -18.64 -15.56 -18.70
CA THR A 109 -19.79 -16.30 -19.22
C THR A 109 -20.87 -15.34 -19.74
N LYS A 110 -21.17 -14.32 -18.94
CA LYS A 110 -22.15 -13.24 -19.15
C LYS A 110 -21.54 -12.07 -19.91
N ARG A 111 -20.20 -11.95 -19.93
CA ARG A 111 -19.46 -10.84 -20.54
C ARG A 111 -19.81 -9.49 -19.89
N GLU A 112 -19.98 -9.51 -18.58
CA GLU A 112 -20.40 -8.37 -17.77
C GLU A 112 -19.38 -8.09 -16.66
N ILE A 113 -19.43 -6.89 -16.08
CA ILE A 113 -18.65 -6.57 -14.89
C ILE A 113 -19.37 -7.12 -13.65
N LEU A 114 -18.68 -7.98 -12.91
CA LEU A 114 -19.10 -8.47 -11.61
C LEU A 114 -18.50 -7.61 -10.50
N LEU A 115 -19.37 -7.07 -9.64
CA LEU A 115 -19.01 -6.49 -8.35
C LEU A 115 -19.13 -7.56 -7.26
N MET A 116 -18.06 -7.73 -6.48
CA MET A 116 -18.04 -8.56 -5.28
C MET A 116 -17.81 -7.69 -4.05
N MET A 117 -18.59 -7.93 -2.98
CA MET A 117 -18.46 -7.22 -1.72
C MET A 117 -18.58 -8.18 -0.54
N SER A 118 -17.77 -8.00 0.50
CA SER A 118 -17.84 -8.81 1.73
C SER A 118 -17.54 -7.99 2.97
N LYS A 119 -18.19 -8.36 4.08
CA LYS A 119 -17.86 -7.85 5.42
C LYS A 119 -16.54 -8.40 5.96
N ALA A 120 -16.04 -9.49 5.38
CA ALA A 120 -14.74 -10.06 5.72
C ALA A 120 -13.64 -9.37 4.89
N GLY A 121 -13.25 -8.15 5.28
CA GLY A 121 -12.06 -7.49 4.75
C GLY A 121 -10.76 -8.09 5.31
N GLY A 122 -9.64 -7.86 4.63
CA GLY A 122 -8.31 -8.24 5.13
C GLY A 122 -7.97 -9.74 5.08
N VAL A 123 -8.86 -10.59 4.57
CA VAL A 123 -8.67 -12.04 4.43
C VAL A 123 -8.62 -12.45 2.95
N ASP A 124 -8.19 -13.69 2.69
CA ASP A 124 -8.25 -14.27 1.35
C ASP A 124 -9.72 -14.47 0.94
N ILE A 125 -10.07 -13.97 -0.25
CA ILE A 125 -11.44 -13.93 -0.82
C ILE A 125 -11.64 -15.00 -1.90
#